data_AF-A0AAN1WIF8-F1
#
_entry.id   AF-A0AAN1WIF8-F1
#
_cell.length_a   1.000
_cell.length_b   1.000
_cell.length_c   1.000
_cell.angle_alpha   90.00
_cell.angle_beta   90.00
_cell.angle_gamma   90.00
#
_symmetry.space_group_name_H-M   'P 1'
#
loop_
_entity.id
_entity.type
_entity.pdbx_description
1 polymer ?
#
loop_
_entity_poly.entity_id
_entity_poly.type
_entity_poly.pdbx_seq_one_letter_code
_entity_poly.pdbx_strand_id
1 'polypeptide(L)'
;MNTTILGPDGKPRCSWCAAAPEFFDYHDKEWGYPVDDDIRLFEKICLESFQSGLSWRTILAKRESFRRAFQDFNFRAPLKIVIFL
;
A
#
# COMPACT_ATOMS: atom_id res chain seq x y z
N MET A 1 19.11 0.28 -13.54
CA MET A 1 19.77 -0.95 -13.02
C MET A 1 18.79 -1.63 -12.10
N ASN A 2 18.21 -2.76 -12.50
CA ASN A 2 17.26 -3.49 -11.66
C ASN A 2 18.05 -4.40 -10.72
N THR A 3 18.60 -3.81 -9.67
CA THR A 3 19.36 -4.56 -8.67
C THR A 3 18.37 -5.38 -7.85
N THR A 4 18.53 -6.70 -7.86
CA THR A 4 17.77 -7.61 -7.02
C THR A 4 18.57 -8.00 -5.78
N ILE A 5 17.88 -8.29 -4.68
CA ILE A 5 18.44 -8.81 -3.44
C ILE A 5 17.87 -10.20 -3.14
N LEU A 6 18.56 -11.00 -2.33
CA LEU A 6 18.02 -12.27 -1.84
C LEU A 6 17.02 -11.98 -0.71
N GLY A 7 15.81 -12.52 -0.81
CA GLY A 7 14.84 -12.51 0.28
C GLY A 7 15.03 -13.67 1.27
N PRO A 8 14.18 -13.77 2.29
CA PRO A 8 14.32 -14.76 3.37
C PRO A 8 14.28 -16.23 2.93
N ASP A 9 13.67 -16.50 1.78
CA ASP A 9 13.58 -17.83 1.15
C ASP A 9 14.70 -18.10 0.12
N GLY A 10 15.69 -17.20 0.03
CA GLY A 10 16.79 -17.29 -0.94
C GLY A 10 16.44 -16.90 -2.37
N LYS A 11 15.23 -16.42 -2.66
CA LYS A 11 14.80 -16.00 -4.01
C LYS A 11 15.08 -14.51 -4.26
N PRO A 12 15.41 -14.11 -5.51
CA PRO A 12 15.66 -12.72 -5.86
C PRO A 12 14.37 -11.88 -5.80
N ARG A 13 14.45 -10.68 -5.22
CA ARG A 13 13.38 -9.67 -5.16
C ARG A 13 13.94 -8.28 -5.45
N CYS A 14 13.07 -7.30 -5.72
CA CYS A 14 13.51 -5.92 -5.94
C CYS A 14 14.29 -5.38 -4.74
N SER A 15 15.34 -4.59 -4.99
CA SER A 15 16.22 -4.04 -3.94
C SER A 15 15.49 -3.25 -2.85
N TRP A 16 14.39 -2.57 -3.20
CA TRP A 16 13.60 -1.80 -2.24
C TRP A 16 12.95 -2.69 -1.16
N CYS A 17 12.82 -4.00 -1.35
CA CYS A 17 12.30 -4.92 -0.34
C CYS A 17 13.15 -4.96 0.93
N ALA A 18 14.45 -4.64 0.87
CA ALA A 18 15.32 -4.60 2.04
C ALA A 18 15.07 -3.38 2.96
N ALA A 19 14.27 -2.40 2.54
CA ALA A 19 14.04 -1.20 3.33
C ALA A 19 13.26 -1.47 4.63
N ALA A 20 12.47 -2.56 4.69
CA ALA A 20 11.74 -2.97 5.87
C ALA A 20 11.38 -4.47 5.80
N PRO A 21 11.41 -5.24 6.92
CA PRO A 21 11.05 -6.66 6.92
C PRO A 21 9.66 -6.96 6.33
N GLU A 22 8.68 -6.09 6.60
CA GLU A 22 7.31 -6.21 6.11
C GLU A 22 7.17 -6.02 4.58
N PHE A 23 8.18 -5.45 3.91
CA PHE A 23 8.12 -5.22 2.47
C PHE A 23 8.27 -6.49 1.65
N PHE A 24 8.91 -7.54 2.20
CA PHE A 24 8.98 -8.84 1.52
C PHE A 24 7.59 -9.43 1.32
N ASP A 25 6.79 -9.48 2.40
CA ASP A 25 5.41 -9.98 2.33
C ASP A 25 4.53 -9.12 1.42
N TYR A 26 4.66 -7.79 1.53
CA TYR A 26 3.91 -6.85 0.69
C TYR A 26 4.28 -7.00 -0.80
N HIS A 27 5.58 -7.11 -1.11
CA HIS A 27 6.07 -7.34 -2.45
C HIS A 27 5.49 -8.64 -3.04
N ASP A 28 5.57 -9.73 -2.29
CA ASP A 28 5.25 -11.06 -2.78
C ASP A 28 3.75 -11.29 -2.97
N LYS A 29 2.91 -10.59 -2.21
CA LYS A 29 1.46 -10.83 -2.14
C LYS A 29 0.61 -9.71 -2.74
N GLU A 30 1.14 -8.50 -2.84
CA GLU A 30 0.33 -7.32 -3.19
C GLU A 30 0.92 -6.43 -4.28
N TRP A 31 2.24 -6.34 -4.39
CA TRP A 31 2.87 -5.41 -5.31
C TRP A 31 2.99 -6.01 -6.72
N GLY A 32 2.54 -5.27 -7.74
CA GLY A 32 2.62 -5.69 -9.13
C GLY A 32 1.60 -6.74 -9.57
N TYR A 33 0.72 -7.22 -8.69
CA TYR A 33 -0.38 -8.10 -9.05
C TYR A 33 -1.59 -7.31 -9.56
N PRO A 34 -2.30 -7.79 -10.58
CA PRO A 34 -3.52 -7.16 -11.07
C PRO A 34 -4.59 -7.14 -9.98
N VAL A 35 -5.36 -6.06 -9.94
CA VAL A 35 -6.52 -5.88 -9.05
C VAL A 35 -7.68 -5.39 -9.91
N ASP A 36 -8.82 -6.07 -9.81
CA ASP A 36 -10.06 -5.80 -10.53
C ASP A 36 -11.22 -5.36 -9.60
N ASP A 37 -10.98 -5.31 -8.29
CA ASP A 37 -11.93 -4.81 -7.31
C ASP A 37 -11.87 -3.26 -7.21
N ASP A 38 -12.98 -2.59 -7.54
CA ASP A 38 -13.09 -1.13 -7.56
C ASP A 38 -12.72 -0.48 -6.22
N ILE A 39 -13.16 -1.06 -5.11
CA ILE A 39 -12.90 -0.52 -3.76
C ILE A 39 -11.40 -0.60 -3.45
N ARG A 40 -10.76 -1.73 -3.74
CA ARG A 40 -9.34 -1.94 -3.54
C ARG A 40 -8.48 -1.08 -4.47
N LEU A 41 -8.92 -0.84 -5.70
CA LEU A 41 -8.28 0.11 -6.61
C LEU A 41 -8.37 1.54 -6.07
N PHE A 42 -9.54 1.95 -5.61
CA PHE A 42 -9.75 3.27 -5.01
C PHE A 42 -8.90 3.46 -3.73
N GLU A 43 -8.88 2.46 -2.84
CA GLU A 43 -8.00 2.44 -1.67
C GLU A 43 -6.54 2.66 -2.09
N LYS A 44 -6.03 1.89 -3.06
CA LYS A 44 -4.64 2.02 -3.53
C LYS A 44 -4.34 3.43 -4.03
N ILE A 45 -5.17 3.99 -4.90
CA ILE A 45 -4.96 5.35 -5.47
C ILE A 45 -4.94 6.41 -4.35
N CYS A 46 -5.84 6.31 -3.38
CA CYS A 46 -5.85 7.23 -2.24
C CYS A 46 -4.58 7.10 -1.38
N LEU A 47 -4.15 5.87 -1.06
CA LEU A 47 -2.94 5.63 -0.26
C LEU A 47 -1.67 6.16 -0.95
N GLU A 48 -1.55 5.99 -2.26
CA GLU A 48 -0.45 6.57 -3.05
C GLU A 48 -0.45 8.11 -2.98
N SER A 49 -1.63 8.73 -2.99
CA SER A 49 -1.77 10.20 -2.88
C SER A 49 -1.33 10.71 -1.50
N PHE A 50 -1.61 9.98 -0.43
CA PHE A 50 -1.16 10.31 0.93
C PHE A 50 0.35 10.12 1.13
N GLN A 51 1.05 9.45 0.21
CA GLN A 51 2.50 9.26 0.30
C GLN A 51 3.30 10.56 0.07
N SER A 52 2.70 11.64 -0.44
CA SER A 52 3.42 12.88 -0.73
C SER A 52 4.20 13.41 0.48
N GLY A 53 5.54 13.32 0.45
CA GLY A 53 6.44 13.73 1.53
C GLY A 53 6.66 12.68 2.64
N LEU A 54 6.15 11.46 2.49
CA LEU A 54 6.25 10.37 3.46
C LEU A 54 6.89 9.12 2.83
N SER A 55 7.36 8.20 3.68
CA SER A 55 7.79 6.88 3.24
C SER A 55 6.58 5.97 2.99
N TRP A 56 6.68 5.04 2.02
CA TRP A 56 5.63 4.04 1.80
C TRP A 56 5.39 3.15 3.03
N ARG A 57 6.44 2.90 3.82
CA ARG A 57 6.33 2.21 5.12
C ARG A 57 5.37 2.92 6.06
N THR A 58 5.43 4.25 6.13
CA THR A 58 4.52 5.07 6.94
C THR A 58 3.07 4.85 6.51
N ILE A 59 2.81 4.82 5.20
CA ILE A 59 1.47 4.61 4.64
C ILE A 59 0.97 3.20 4.95
N LEU A 60 1.78 2.15 4.69
CA LEU A 60 1.42 0.77 5.00
C LEU A 60 1.13 0.57 6.50
N ALA A 61 1.94 1.16 7.38
CA ALA A 61 1.73 1.09 8.82
C ALA A 61 0.43 1.78 9.29
N LYS A 62 -0.09 2.76 8.53
CA LYS A 62 -1.33 3.50 8.81
C LYS A 62 -2.54 2.98 8.05
N ARG A 63 -2.39 1.96 7.21
CA ARG A 63 -3.44 1.45 6.31
C ARG A 63 -4.76 1.12 7.02
N GLU A 64 -4.70 0.42 8.15
CA GLU A 64 -5.89 0.12 8.96
C GLU A 64 -6.56 1.36 9.56
N SER A 65 -5.76 2.37 9.94
CA SER A 65 -6.31 3.65 10.40
C SER A 65 -7.01 4.40 9.27
N PHE A 66 -6.46 4.36 8.05
CA PHE A 66 -7.11 4.92 6.87
C PHE A 66 -8.42 4.20 6.57
N ARG A 67 -8.43 2.86 6.54
CA ARG A 67 -9.65 2.07 6.35
C ARG A 67 -10.75 2.46 7.33
N ARG A 68 -10.41 2.56 8.63
CA ARG A 68 -11.37 3.01 9.66
C ARG A 68 -11.85 4.45 9.44
N ALA A 69 -10.96 5.38 9.11
CA ALA A 69 -11.31 6.78 8.90
C ALA A 69 -12.18 7.00 7.65
N PHE A 70 -11.95 6.21 6.60
CA PHE A 70 -12.59 6.32 5.29
C PHE A 70 -13.68 5.26 5.05
N GLN A 71 -14.17 4.59 6.10
CA GLN A 71 -15.21 3.55 6.02
C GLN A 71 -14.89 2.48 4.95
N ASP A 72 -13.71 1.88 5.08
CA ASP A 72 -13.15 0.88 4.17
C ASP A 72 -13.09 1.36 2.71
N PHE A 73 -12.95 2.67 2.50
CA PHE A 73 -12.92 3.30 1.18
C PHE A 73 -14.17 3.02 0.33
N ASN A 74 -15.30 2.69 0.98
CA ASN A 74 -16.55 2.41 0.29
C ASN A 74 -17.18 3.70 -0.27
N PHE A 75 -16.81 4.06 -1.50
CA PHE A 75 -17.36 5.24 -2.19
C PHE A 75 -18.84 5.11 -2.59
N ARG A 76 -19.45 3.93 -2.39
CA ARG A 76 -20.90 3.72 -2.59
C ARG A 76 -21.70 3.98 -1.32
N ALA A 77 -21.04 4.04 -0.16
CA ALA A 77 -21.67 4.51 1.07
C ALA A 77 -22.01 6.00 0.94
N PRO A 78 -23.01 6.53 1.67
CA PRO A 78 -23.32 7.95 1.66
C PRO A 78 -22.06 8.76 2.00
N LEU A 79 -21.50 9.43 0.98
CA LEU A 79 -20.21 10.09 1.03
C LEU A 79 -20.12 11.06 2.21
N LYS A 80 -19.20 10.78 3.14
CA LYS A 80 -18.65 11.76 4.06
C LYS A 80 -17.23 12.07 3.57
N ILE A 81 -17.06 13.20 2.91
CA ILE A 81 -15.70 13.70 2.63
C ILE A 81 -15.08 13.99 3.99
N VAL A 82 -14.08 13.19 4.37
CA VAL A 82 -13.24 13.49 5.53
C VAL A 82 -12.24 14.54 5.08
N ILE A 83 -12.61 15.81 5.25
CA ILE A 83 -11.68 16.93 5.08
C ILE A 83 -10.77 16.92 6.31
N PHE A 84 -9.51 16.54 6.12
CA PHE A 84 -8.46 16.79 7.10
C PHE A 84 -8.00 18.24 6.93
N LEU A 85 -8.63 19.16 7.66
CA LEU A 85 -8.07 20.50 7.94
C LEU A 85 -7.23 20.42 9.22
#